data_AF-A0AAW0TYR6-F1
#
_entry.id   AF-A0AAW0TYR6-F1
#
_cell.length_a   1.000
_cell.length_b   1.000
_cell.length_c   1.000
_cell.angle_alpha   90.00
_cell.angle_beta   90.00
_cell.angle_gamma   90.00
#
_symmetry.space_group_name_H-M   'P 1'
#
loop_
_entity.id
_entity.type
_entity.pdbx_description
1 polymer ?
#
loop_
_entity_poly.entity_id
_entity_poly.type
_entity_poly.pdbx_seq_one_letter_code
_entity_poly.pdbx_strand_id
1 'polypeptide(L)'
;MQKLGRECSSTTGIINEEDENFCAGWKRPTPSLANSSSCSIPEFKYSTAMKLKSLPIWGMRDWYGGGGYVIHLRPDTEAVLRHLKFLQENHWIDTYTRAVLLEFATYNSQVNLFGLCLLIAEFAPGGGILPTFRFEGIQLLQYETFKSFIILCQAVFVLFVIYFTGRELMLMYRQRCKYFQNYWSYAEIAIIIACYLGIAIYVLRELETNTALKQFARTRGNGYIRMQYAATLHEVYGYVVGFIVFVGTLKFIKLLRFNKRMGESSPDTQA
;
A
#
# COMPACT_ATOMS: atom_id res chain seq x y z
N MET A 1 -5.38 5.10 48.61
CA MET A 1 -4.99 3.80 48.00
C MET A 1 -5.52 3.78 46.58
N GLN A 2 -4.66 3.98 45.57
CA GLN A 2 -5.04 3.86 44.16
C GLN A 2 -5.45 2.40 43.89
N LYS A 3 -6.62 2.18 43.30
CA LYS A 3 -7.06 0.85 42.86
C LYS A 3 -6.01 0.35 41.85
N LEU A 4 -5.29 -0.71 42.19
CA LEU A 4 -4.49 -1.47 41.24
C LEU A 4 -5.44 -1.87 40.09
N GLY A 5 -5.09 -1.53 38.85
CA GLY A 5 -5.93 -1.85 37.69
C GLY A 5 -6.18 -3.36 37.63
N ARG A 6 -7.45 -3.77 37.61
CA ARG A 6 -7.85 -5.19 37.43
C ARG A 6 -7.75 -5.67 35.99
N GLU A 7 -7.38 -4.77 35.09
CA GLU A 7 -7.47 -4.91 33.66
C GLU A 7 -6.11 -4.62 33.06
N CYS A 8 -5.55 -5.62 32.37
CA CYS A 8 -4.27 -5.53 31.67
C CYS A 8 -4.54 -5.60 30.17
N SER A 9 -3.97 -4.66 29.42
CA SER A 9 -3.99 -4.70 27.97
C SER A 9 -2.73 -5.42 27.45
N SER A 10 -2.92 -6.43 26.61
CA SER A 10 -1.83 -7.24 26.05
C SER A 10 -0.94 -6.45 25.08
N THR A 11 0.19 -7.04 24.71
CA THR A 11 1.09 -6.49 23.68
C THR A 11 0.39 -6.47 22.33
N THR A 12 0.63 -5.40 21.61
CA THR A 12 0.11 -5.16 20.26
C THR A 12 0.81 -6.02 19.22
N GLY A 13 0.08 -6.37 18.17
CA GLY A 13 0.59 -7.10 17.02
C GLY A 13 -0.52 -7.88 16.33
N ILE A 14 -0.25 -8.31 15.09
CA ILE A 14 -1.21 -9.03 14.22
C ILE A 14 -1.77 -10.30 14.88
N ILE A 15 -1.00 -10.94 15.77
CA ILE A 15 -1.37 -12.21 16.41
C ILE A 15 -2.37 -12.00 17.56
N ASN A 16 -2.34 -10.83 18.21
CA ASN A 16 -3.14 -10.52 19.39
C ASN A 16 -4.29 -9.56 19.05
N GLU A 17 -4.75 -9.56 17.79
CA GLU A 17 -5.88 -8.74 17.35
C GLU A 17 -7.20 -9.32 17.88
N GLU A 18 -8.06 -8.45 18.39
CA GLU A 18 -9.41 -8.82 18.84
C GLU A 18 -10.33 -8.97 17.63
N ASP A 19 -10.90 -10.16 17.44
CA ASP A 19 -11.75 -10.51 16.29
C ASP A 19 -13.20 -10.84 16.68
N GLU A 20 -13.57 -10.71 17.95
CA GLU A 20 -14.92 -10.96 18.45
C GLU A 20 -15.92 -9.87 18.03
N ASN A 21 -17.22 -10.22 18.03
CA ASN A 21 -18.29 -9.25 17.82
C ASN A 21 -18.80 -8.71 19.15
N PHE A 22 -18.96 -7.39 19.23
CA PHE A 22 -19.43 -6.71 20.43
C PHE A 22 -20.78 -6.03 20.21
N CYS A 23 -21.46 -5.75 21.32
CA CYS A 23 -22.59 -4.84 21.37
C CYS A 23 -22.12 -3.42 21.74
N ALA A 24 -23.00 -2.43 21.59
CA ALA A 24 -22.73 -1.04 21.94
C ALA A 24 -21.98 -0.89 23.28
N GLY A 25 -20.84 -0.20 23.24
CA GLY A 25 -19.96 0.00 24.39
C GLY A 25 -19.06 -1.17 24.73
N TRP A 26 -18.59 -1.92 23.72
CA TRP A 26 -17.65 -3.04 23.86
C TRP A 26 -18.14 -4.13 24.84
N LYS A 27 -19.46 -4.34 24.89
CA LYS A 27 -20.08 -5.36 25.75
C LYS A 27 -20.16 -6.68 25.01
N ARG A 28 -19.72 -7.77 25.65
CA ARG A 28 -19.86 -9.11 25.09
C ARG A 28 -21.35 -9.49 24.94
N PRO A 29 -21.73 -10.12 23.83
CA PRO A 29 -23.10 -10.56 23.63
C PRO A 29 -23.46 -11.64 24.66
N THR A 30 -24.47 -11.36 25.48
CA THR A 30 -25.07 -12.34 26.40
C THR A 30 -26.37 -12.87 25.80
N PRO A 31 -26.83 -14.09 26.17
CA PRO A 31 -28.04 -14.70 25.60
C PRO A 31 -29.30 -13.81 25.70
N SER A 32 -29.37 -12.96 26.73
CA SER A 32 -30.46 -12.00 26.94
C SER A 32 -30.36 -10.72 26.09
N LEU A 33 -29.16 -10.34 25.65
CA LEU A 33 -28.92 -9.15 24.82
C LEU A 33 -28.72 -9.47 23.33
N ALA A 34 -28.58 -10.74 22.94
CA ALA A 34 -28.31 -11.15 21.56
C ALA A 34 -29.33 -10.60 20.53
N ASN A 35 -30.59 -10.40 20.93
CA ASN A 35 -31.66 -9.88 20.07
C ASN A 35 -31.91 -8.36 20.24
N SER A 36 -31.10 -7.67 21.05
CA SER A 36 -31.23 -6.23 21.28
C SER A 36 -30.72 -5.42 20.08
N SER A 37 -31.33 -4.26 19.85
CA SER A 37 -30.86 -3.26 18.87
C SER A 37 -29.41 -2.84 19.11
N SER A 38 -28.92 -2.92 20.36
CA SER A 38 -27.54 -2.60 20.74
C SER A 38 -26.49 -3.55 20.15
N CYS A 39 -26.85 -4.80 19.84
CA CYS A 39 -25.93 -5.80 19.28
C CYS A 39 -26.03 -5.92 17.75
N SER A 40 -26.99 -5.22 17.15
CA SER A 40 -27.17 -5.21 15.69
C SER A 40 -26.23 -4.22 14.98
N ILE A 41 -25.67 -3.28 15.72
CA ILE A 41 -24.86 -2.16 15.23
C ILE A 41 -23.60 -2.66 14.50
N PRO A 42 -23.40 -2.34 13.21
CA PRO A 42 -22.28 -2.86 12.43
C PRO A 42 -20.91 -2.34 12.88
N GLU A 43 -20.85 -1.15 13.48
CA GLU A 43 -19.61 -0.50 13.92
C GLU A 43 -18.92 -1.22 15.09
N PHE A 44 -19.63 -2.12 15.79
CA PHE A 44 -19.09 -2.97 16.87
C PHE A 44 -18.88 -4.44 16.41
N LYS A 45 -19.04 -4.71 15.11
CA LYS A 45 -18.80 -6.05 14.52
C LYS A 45 -17.47 -6.08 13.79
N TYR A 46 -16.70 -7.14 14.04
CA TYR A 46 -15.40 -7.29 13.41
C TYR A 46 -15.55 -7.60 11.92
N SER A 47 -14.79 -6.90 11.09
CA SER A 47 -14.71 -7.15 9.65
C SER A 47 -13.32 -7.61 9.27
N THR A 48 -13.24 -8.77 8.60
CA THR A 48 -11.96 -9.35 8.20
C THR A 48 -11.29 -8.56 7.08
N ALA A 49 -9.96 -8.65 7.00
CA ALA A 49 -9.15 -8.00 5.97
C ALA A 49 -9.61 -8.33 4.54
N MET A 50 -9.99 -9.59 4.29
CA MET A 50 -10.49 -10.02 2.98
C MET A 50 -11.81 -9.36 2.60
N LYS A 51 -12.73 -9.20 3.56
CA LYS A 51 -14.02 -8.52 3.35
C LYS A 51 -13.81 -7.02 3.10
N LEU A 52 -12.87 -6.41 3.82
CA LEU A 52 -12.51 -5.00 3.68
C LEU A 52 -11.60 -4.71 2.48
N LYS A 53 -11.05 -5.75 1.83
CA LYS A 53 -10.01 -5.65 0.80
C LYS A 53 -8.83 -4.76 1.25
N SER A 54 -8.42 -4.93 2.50
CA SER A 54 -7.35 -4.14 3.12
C SER A 54 -6.06 -4.95 3.23
N LEU A 55 -4.93 -4.26 3.16
CA LEU A 55 -3.60 -4.82 3.42
C LEU A 55 -3.18 -4.47 4.85
N PRO A 56 -2.25 -5.25 5.44
CA PRO A 56 -1.60 -4.85 6.68
C PRO A 56 -0.90 -3.50 6.54
N ILE A 57 -1.01 -2.68 7.60
CA ILE A 57 -0.49 -1.32 7.61
C ILE A 57 0.64 -1.25 8.63
N TRP A 58 1.78 -0.73 8.19
CA TRP A 58 2.90 -0.45 9.07
C TRP A 58 2.73 0.94 9.70
N GLY A 59 2.53 0.99 11.03
CA GLY A 59 2.55 2.21 11.83
C GLY A 59 3.94 2.55 12.39
N MET A 60 4.04 3.57 13.25
CA MET A 60 5.33 3.91 13.86
C MET A 60 5.77 2.86 14.89
N ARG A 61 4.80 2.23 15.57
CA ARG A 61 5.07 1.31 16.66
C ARG A 61 4.95 -0.16 16.27
N ASP A 62 3.89 -0.50 15.54
CA ASP A 62 3.56 -1.88 15.22
C ASP A 62 2.97 -2.05 13.82
N TRP A 63 2.83 -3.32 13.42
CA TRP A 63 2.04 -3.72 12.26
C TRP A 63 0.59 -3.99 12.68
N TYR A 64 -0.33 -3.37 11.96
CA TYR A 64 -1.77 -3.60 12.10
C TYR A 64 -2.26 -4.48 10.97
N GLY A 65 -3.16 -5.42 11.29
CA GLY A 65 -3.84 -6.21 10.28
C GLY A 65 -4.69 -5.34 9.35
N GLY A 66 -5.24 -5.96 8.30
CA GLY A 66 -6.22 -5.30 7.43
C GLY A 66 -7.66 -5.39 7.96
N GLY A 67 -7.88 -6.07 9.09
CA GLY A 67 -9.19 -6.25 9.72
C GLY A 67 -9.49 -5.19 10.76
N GLY A 68 -10.72 -5.20 11.28
CA GLY A 68 -11.11 -4.37 12.42
C GLY A 68 -12.56 -3.91 12.39
N TYR A 69 -12.86 -2.98 13.29
CA TYR A 69 -14.15 -2.33 13.42
C TYR A 69 -14.18 -1.07 12.56
N VAL A 70 -15.18 -0.95 11.69
CA VAL A 70 -15.19 0.05 10.63
C VAL A 70 -16.44 0.92 10.70
N ILE A 71 -16.21 2.23 10.62
CA ILE A 71 -17.27 3.24 10.49
C ILE A 71 -17.19 3.82 9.08
N HIS A 72 -18.30 3.74 8.34
CA HIS A 72 -18.39 4.37 7.01
C HIS A 72 -19.02 5.76 7.14
N LEU A 73 -18.17 6.78 7.05
CA LEU A 73 -18.61 8.17 7.04
C LEU A 73 -19.36 8.47 5.74
N ARG A 74 -20.58 9.00 5.85
CA ARG A 74 -21.44 9.38 4.72
C ARG A 74 -21.30 10.89 4.41
N PRO A 75 -21.74 11.36 3.23
CA PRO A 75 -21.58 12.78 2.85
C PRO A 75 -22.35 13.78 3.73
N ASP A 76 -23.42 13.35 4.39
CA ASP A 76 -24.24 14.24 5.23
C ASP A 76 -23.54 14.58 6.55
N THR A 77 -23.12 15.84 6.68
CA THR A 77 -22.35 16.33 7.82
C THR A 77 -23.13 16.26 9.13
N GLU A 78 -24.42 16.58 9.14
CA GLU A 78 -25.22 16.57 10.37
C GLU A 78 -25.49 15.15 10.86
N ALA A 79 -25.75 14.22 9.94
CA ALA A 79 -25.89 12.80 10.26
C ALA A 79 -24.57 12.22 10.79
N VAL A 80 -23.44 12.56 10.16
CA VAL A 80 -22.12 12.12 10.62
C VAL A 80 -21.81 12.65 12.02
N LEU A 81 -22.03 13.94 12.29
CA LEU A 81 -21.77 14.52 13.61
C LEU A 81 -22.63 13.87 14.70
N ARG A 82 -23.92 13.60 14.43
CA ARG A 82 -24.79 12.88 15.36
C ARG A 82 -24.29 11.44 15.61
N HIS A 83 -23.86 10.76 14.55
CA HIS A 83 -23.34 9.40 14.66
C HIS A 83 -22.01 9.33 15.41
N LEU A 84 -21.10 10.28 15.18
CA LEU A 84 -19.84 10.39 15.93
C LEU A 84 -20.07 10.68 17.42
N LYS A 85 -21.04 11.55 17.75
CA LYS A 85 -21.45 11.77 19.15
C LYS A 85 -21.97 10.49 19.81
N PHE A 86 -22.81 9.72 19.12
CA PHE A 86 -23.28 8.42 19.61
C PHE A 86 -22.11 7.46 19.88
N LEU A 87 -21.13 7.37 18.97
CA LEU A 87 -19.96 6.51 19.15
C LEU A 87 -19.06 6.99 20.30
N GLN A 88 -18.94 8.30 20.48
CA GLN A 88 -18.23 8.90 21.62
C GLN A 88 -18.92 8.57 22.95
N GLU A 89 -20.24 8.71 23.03
CA GLU A 89 -21.05 8.36 24.21
C GLU A 89 -20.97 6.86 24.55
N ASN A 90 -20.77 6.01 23.55
CA ASN A 90 -20.57 4.58 23.72
C ASN A 90 -19.09 4.18 23.82
N HIS A 91 -18.16 5.11 24.03
CA HIS A 91 -16.73 4.83 24.19
C HIS A 91 -16.16 3.92 23.09
N TRP A 92 -16.53 4.18 21.82
CA TRP A 92 -16.01 3.38 20.69
C TRP A 92 -14.48 3.42 20.62
N ILE A 93 -13.85 4.53 21.03
CA ILE A 93 -12.41 4.57 21.34
C ILE A 93 -12.25 4.43 22.85
N ASP A 94 -11.56 3.39 23.28
CA ASP A 94 -11.35 3.04 24.68
C ASP A 94 -9.86 2.82 25.02
N THR A 95 -9.57 2.36 26.24
CA THR A 95 -8.19 2.09 26.71
C THR A 95 -7.53 0.90 26.01
N TYR A 96 -8.30 0.04 25.35
CA TYR A 96 -7.80 -1.13 24.63
C TYR A 96 -7.54 -0.84 23.15
N THR A 97 -8.11 0.25 22.64
CA THR A 97 -7.91 0.71 21.27
C THR A 97 -6.43 1.04 21.05
N ARG A 98 -5.82 0.41 20.04
CA ARG A 98 -4.38 0.50 19.77
C ARG A 98 -4.04 1.43 18.63
N ALA A 99 -4.87 1.47 17.60
CA ALA A 99 -4.76 2.42 16.51
C ALA A 99 -6.13 2.76 15.95
N VAL A 100 -6.32 4.02 15.60
CA VAL A 100 -7.48 4.49 14.84
C VAL A 100 -6.96 4.99 13.50
N LEU A 101 -7.52 4.45 12.42
CA LEU A 101 -7.14 4.76 11.05
C LEU A 101 -8.27 5.52 10.38
N LEU A 102 -7.97 6.72 9.90
CA LEU A 102 -8.87 7.53 9.08
C LEU A 102 -8.36 7.54 7.65
N GLU A 103 -9.10 6.87 6.78
CA GLU A 103 -8.84 6.77 5.35
C GLU A 103 -9.89 7.56 4.57
N PHE A 104 -9.43 8.44 3.68
CA PHE A 104 -10.31 9.09 2.71
C PHE A 104 -9.56 9.41 1.42
N ALA A 105 -10.32 9.51 0.33
CA ALA A 105 -9.80 9.86 -0.98
C ALA A 105 -10.45 11.16 -1.45
N THR A 106 -9.66 12.04 -2.04
CA THR A 106 -10.11 13.28 -2.67
C THR A 106 -9.76 13.23 -4.15
N TYR A 107 -10.56 13.88 -4.99
CA TYR A 107 -10.27 13.96 -6.43
C TYR A 107 -10.23 15.43 -6.86
N ASN A 108 -9.11 15.81 -7.48
CA ASN A 108 -8.96 17.12 -8.09
C ASN A 108 -9.14 16.99 -9.61
N SER A 109 -10.25 17.52 -10.12
CA SER A 109 -10.60 17.45 -11.55
C SER A 109 -9.73 18.33 -12.46
N GLN A 110 -9.09 19.38 -11.92
CA GLN A 110 -8.28 20.31 -12.71
C GLN A 110 -6.96 19.69 -13.15
N VAL A 111 -6.33 18.93 -12.25
CA VAL A 111 -5.07 18.20 -12.51
C VAL A 111 -5.27 16.71 -12.72
N ASN A 112 -6.52 16.24 -12.63
CA ASN A 112 -6.90 14.83 -12.77
C ASN A 112 -6.12 13.89 -11.84
N LEU A 113 -6.03 14.29 -10.57
CA LEU A 113 -5.25 13.62 -9.53
C LEU A 113 -6.14 13.17 -8.38
N PHE A 114 -6.02 11.91 -7.98
CA PHE A 114 -6.61 11.41 -6.75
C PHE A 114 -5.61 11.59 -5.61
N GLY A 115 -6.00 12.30 -4.56
CA GLY A 115 -5.25 12.41 -3.31
C GLY A 115 -5.79 11.42 -2.30
N LEU A 116 -5.01 10.38 -1.99
CA LEU A 116 -5.30 9.41 -0.94
C LEU A 116 -4.68 9.88 0.37
N CYS A 117 -5.50 9.96 1.40
CA CYS A 117 -5.11 10.40 2.73
C CYS A 117 -5.31 9.25 3.71
N LEU A 118 -4.25 8.86 4.39
CA LEU A 118 -4.27 7.92 5.50
C LEU A 118 -3.69 8.61 6.74
N LEU A 119 -4.52 8.74 7.76
CA LEU A 119 -4.14 9.27 9.07
C LEU A 119 -4.23 8.13 10.08
N ILE A 120 -3.16 7.88 10.81
CA ILE A 120 -3.08 6.80 11.80
C ILE A 120 -2.80 7.45 13.15
N ALA A 121 -3.69 7.25 14.12
CA ALA A 121 -3.49 7.63 15.51
C ALA A 121 -3.20 6.38 16.33
N GLU A 122 -1.94 6.13 16.67
CA GLU A 122 -1.55 4.99 17.52
C GLU A 122 -1.60 5.37 19.00
N PHE A 123 -2.25 4.57 19.83
CA PHE A 123 -2.34 4.77 21.26
C PHE A 123 -1.25 3.97 21.96
N ALA A 124 -0.36 4.68 22.65
CA ALA A 124 0.69 4.06 23.45
C ALA A 124 0.09 3.48 24.75
N PRO A 125 0.62 2.36 25.27
CA PRO A 125 0.17 1.78 26.54
C PRO A 125 0.25 2.75 27.73
N GLY A 126 1.11 3.78 27.66
CA GLY A 126 1.23 4.84 28.66
C GLY A 126 0.23 5.99 28.52
N GLY A 127 -0.74 5.91 27.61
CA GLY A 127 -1.80 6.91 27.42
C GLY A 127 -1.47 8.05 26.44
N GLY A 128 -0.32 8.00 25.76
CA GLY A 128 0.03 8.95 24.70
C GLY A 128 -0.55 8.56 23.33
N ILE A 129 -0.64 9.53 22.41
CA ILE A 129 -1.06 9.30 21.02
C ILE A 129 0.11 9.64 20.09
N LEU A 130 0.42 8.75 19.16
CA LEU A 130 1.44 8.92 18.12
C LEU A 130 0.74 9.04 16.76
N PRO A 131 0.51 10.27 16.26
CA PRO A 131 -0.10 10.48 14.97
C PRO A 131 0.93 10.30 13.85
N THR A 132 0.58 9.54 12.83
CA THR A 132 1.31 9.45 11.56
C THR A 132 0.38 9.72 10.39
N PHE A 133 0.92 10.29 9.32
CA PHE A 133 0.15 10.68 8.14
C PHE A 133 0.85 10.21 6.87
N ARG A 134 0.06 9.76 5.90
CA ARG A 134 0.52 9.40 4.55
C ARG A 134 -0.42 10.05 3.54
N PHE A 135 0.18 10.78 2.61
CA PHE A 135 -0.52 11.45 1.51
C PHE A 135 0.07 10.96 0.20
N GLU A 136 -0.77 10.39 -0.66
CA GLU A 136 -0.35 9.81 -1.94
C GLU A 136 -1.19 10.35 -3.07
N GLY A 137 -0.51 10.93 -4.08
CA GLY A 137 -1.14 11.41 -5.30
C GLY A 137 -1.07 10.35 -6.39
N ILE A 138 -2.23 9.90 -6.90
CA ILE A 138 -2.32 8.90 -7.96
C ILE A 138 -3.15 9.44 -9.12
N GLN A 139 -2.58 9.37 -10.31
CA GLN A 139 -3.31 9.64 -11.54
C GLN A 139 -3.96 8.35 -12.06
N LEU A 140 -5.23 8.14 -11.71
CA LEU A 140 -5.99 6.94 -12.12
C LEU A 140 -6.59 7.06 -13.52
N LEU A 141 -6.97 8.27 -13.91
CA LEU A 141 -7.57 8.55 -15.22
C LEU A 141 -6.48 9.04 -16.16
N GLN A 142 -6.27 8.34 -17.27
CA GLN A 142 -5.34 8.78 -18.31
C GLN A 142 -6.05 9.74 -19.27
N TYR A 143 -5.35 10.79 -19.70
CA TYR A 143 -5.85 11.67 -20.75
C TYR A 143 -5.95 10.89 -22.07
N GLU A 144 -7.14 10.85 -22.67
CA GLU A 144 -7.39 10.14 -23.93
C GLU A 144 -6.46 10.63 -25.07
N THR A 145 -6.03 11.89 -25.04
CA THR A 145 -5.15 12.49 -26.07
C THR A 145 -3.78 11.82 -26.18
N PHE A 146 -3.17 11.36 -25.06
CA PHE A 146 -1.83 10.76 -25.07
C PHE A 146 -1.83 9.23 -24.91
N LYS A 147 -3.01 8.65 -24.75
CA LYS A 147 -3.20 7.22 -24.48
C LYS A 147 -2.56 6.34 -25.56
N SER A 148 -2.75 6.68 -26.84
CA SER A 148 -2.17 5.93 -27.95
C SER A 148 -0.64 5.93 -27.95
N PHE A 149 -0.03 7.07 -27.61
CA PHE A 149 1.43 7.17 -27.50
C PHE A 149 1.96 6.34 -26.32
N ILE A 150 1.29 6.41 -25.17
CA ILE A 150 1.65 5.62 -23.98
C ILE A 150 1.58 4.12 -24.29
N ILE A 151 0.50 3.67 -24.94
CA ILE A 151 0.34 2.26 -25.35
C ILE A 151 1.46 1.84 -26.31
N LEU A 152 1.84 2.68 -27.27
CA LEU A 152 2.95 2.41 -28.19
C LEU A 152 4.27 2.26 -27.42
N CYS A 153 4.59 3.17 -26.50
CA CYS A 153 5.78 3.08 -25.66
C CYS A 153 5.80 1.80 -24.82
N GLN A 154 4.66 1.38 -24.28
CA GLN A 154 4.54 0.13 -23.53
C GLN A 154 4.77 -1.10 -24.42
N ALA A 155 4.21 -1.13 -25.63
CA ALA A 155 4.43 -2.21 -26.57
C ALA A 155 5.92 -2.33 -26.94
N VAL A 156 6.58 -1.20 -27.21
CA VAL A 156 8.02 -1.15 -27.48
C VAL A 156 8.83 -1.64 -26.28
N PHE A 157 8.47 -1.23 -25.06
CA PHE A 157 9.14 -1.69 -23.84
C PHE A 157 9.05 -3.23 -23.68
N VAL A 158 7.86 -3.81 -23.88
CA VAL A 158 7.67 -5.27 -23.83
C VAL A 158 8.51 -5.99 -24.90
N LEU A 159 8.57 -5.45 -26.12
CA LEU A 159 9.42 -6.00 -27.18
C LEU A 159 10.91 -5.98 -26.81
N PHE A 160 11.40 -4.88 -26.20
CA PHE A 160 12.77 -4.81 -25.70
C PHE A 160 13.04 -5.86 -24.62
N VAL A 161 12.14 -6.04 -23.65
CA VAL A 161 12.28 -7.05 -22.61
C VAL A 161 12.40 -8.46 -23.22
N ILE A 162 11.55 -8.81 -24.19
CA ILE A 162 11.62 -10.10 -24.88
C ILE A 162 12.96 -10.27 -25.61
N TYR A 163 13.39 -9.24 -26.35
CA TYR A 163 14.67 -9.26 -27.06
C TYR A 163 15.86 -9.46 -26.12
N PHE A 164 15.94 -8.68 -25.02
CA PHE A 164 17.02 -8.80 -24.04
C PHE A 164 17.01 -10.14 -23.32
N THR A 165 15.83 -10.68 -23.01
CA THR A 165 15.70 -12.05 -22.48
C THR A 165 16.28 -13.08 -23.44
N GLY A 166 15.89 -13.05 -24.72
CA GLY A 166 16.41 -13.99 -25.72
C GLY A 166 17.94 -13.89 -25.88
N ARG A 167 18.47 -12.66 -25.89
CA ARG A 167 19.91 -12.41 -25.95
C ARG A 167 20.65 -12.98 -24.74
N GLU A 168 20.18 -12.74 -23.52
CA GLU A 168 20.81 -13.26 -22.30
C GLU A 168 20.70 -14.79 -22.20
N LEU A 169 19.59 -15.38 -22.62
CA LEU A 169 19.44 -16.84 -22.68
C LEU A 169 20.46 -17.47 -23.64
N MET A 170 20.67 -16.86 -24.81
CA MET A 170 21.67 -17.34 -25.78
C MET A 170 23.10 -17.21 -25.23
N LEU A 171 23.41 -16.10 -24.55
CA LEU A 171 24.70 -15.87 -23.88
C LEU A 171 24.96 -16.91 -22.79
N MET A 172 23.97 -17.19 -21.96
CA MET A 172 24.04 -18.20 -20.92
C MET A 172 24.24 -19.60 -21.49
N TYR A 173 23.54 -19.96 -22.58
CA TYR A 173 23.73 -21.24 -23.27
C TYR A 173 25.15 -21.41 -23.82
N ARG A 174 25.72 -20.35 -24.40
CA ARG A 174 27.06 -20.38 -24.99
C ARG A 174 28.19 -20.40 -23.96
N GLN A 175 28.05 -19.65 -22.86
CA GLN A 175 29.11 -19.48 -21.85
C GLN A 175 29.02 -20.46 -20.66
N ARG A 176 27.88 -21.13 -20.47
CA ARG A 176 27.62 -22.13 -19.42
C ARG A 176 28.16 -21.67 -18.05
N CYS A 177 29.09 -22.42 -17.44
CA CYS A 177 29.63 -22.13 -16.10
C CYS A 177 30.46 -20.84 -16.03
N LYS A 178 31.06 -20.38 -17.14
CA LYS A 178 31.81 -19.12 -17.17
C LYS A 178 30.90 -17.89 -17.03
N TYR A 179 29.62 -18.04 -17.39
CA TYR A 179 28.64 -16.96 -17.25
C TYR A 179 28.42 -16.56 -15.78
N PHE A 180 28.40 -17.55 -14.87
CA PHE A 180 28.21 -17.35 -13.43
C PHE A 180 29.46 -16.83 -12.70
N GLN A 181 30.63 -16.80 -13.35
CA GLN A 181 31.83 -16.20 -12.77
C GLN A 181 31.88 -14.68 -12.94
N ASN A 182 31.05 -14.11 -13.81
CA ASN A 182 31.04 -12.69 -14.11
C ASN A 182 29.97 -11.94 -13.29
N TYR A 183 30.41 -11.04 -12.40
CA TYR A 183 29.52 -10.19 -11.59
C TYR A 183 28.50 -9.41 -12.42
N TRP A 184 28.82 -9.03 -13.65
CA TRP A 184 27.93 -8.25 -14.51
C TRP A 184 26.78 -9.05 -15.12
N SER A 185 26.95 -10.37 -15.24
CA SER A 185 25.89 -11.27 -15.69
C SER A 185 24.74 -11.31 -14.68
N TYR A 186 25.05 -11.28 -13.38
CA TYR A 186 24.02 -11.19 -12.32
C TYR A 186 23.21 -9.89 -12.40
N ALA A 187 23.86 -8.77 -12.75
CA ALA A 187 23.16 -7.50 -12.95
C ALA A 187 22.22 -7.53 -14.17
N GLU A 188 22.57 -8.21 -15.26
CA GLU A 188 21.65 -8.42 -16.41
C GLU A 188 20.43 -9.23 -15.99
N ILE A 189 20.64 -10.35 -15.30
CA ILE A 189 19.54 -11.20 -14.82
C ILE A 189 18.63 -10.42 -13.86
N ALA A 190 19.21 -9.64 -12.94
CA ALA A 190 18.44 -8.83 -12.00
C ALA A 190 17.57 -7.78 -12.70
N ILE A 191 18.09 -7.11 -13.75
CA ILE A 191 17.30 -6.18 -14.57
C ILE A 191 16.15 -6.90 -15.26
N ILE A 192 16.41 -8.06 -15.89
CA ILE A 192 15.36 -8.81 -16.60
C ILE A 192 14.24 -9.24 -15.64
N ILE A 193 14.59 -9.77 -14.46
CA ILE A 193 13.63 -10.15 -13.42
C ILE A 193 12.82 -8.92 -12.97
N ALA A 194 13.49 -7.79 -12.72
CA ALA A 194 12.83 -6.55 -12.33
C ALA A 194 11.87 -6.03 -13.43
N CYS A 195 12.23 -6.14 -14.71
CA CYS A 195 11.37 -5.79 -15.83
C CYS A 195 10.10 -6.65 -15.86
N TYR A 196 10.21 -7.97 -15.71
CA TYR A 196 9.04 -8.86 -15.65
C TYR A 196 8.16 -8.57 -14.44
N LEU A 197 8.76 -8.33 -13.27
CA LEU A 197 8.04 -7.92 -12.06
C LEU A 197 7.30 -6.59 -12.29
N GLY A 198 7.95 -5.61 -12.92
CA GLY A 198 7.36 -4.33 -13.27
C GLY A 198 6.16 -4.47 -14.21
N ILE A 199 6.24 -5.34 -15.22
CA ILE A 199 5.12 -5.63 -16.14
C ILE A 199 3.96 -6.26 -15.36
N ALA A 200 4.22 -7.25 -14.49
CA ALA A 200 3.18 -7.90 -13.70
C ALA A 200 2.46 -6.90 -12.77
N ILE A 201 3.22 -6.08 -12.04
CA ILE A 201 2.65 -5.05 -11.16
C ILE A 201 1.85 -4.01 -11.96
N TYR A 202 2.33 -3.60 -13.13
CA TYR A 202 1.61 -2.68 -14.01
C TYR A 202 0.24 -3.23 -14.41
N VAL A 203 0.17 -4.50 -14.83
CA VAL A 203 -1.09 -5.17 -15.20
C VAL A 203 -2.03 -5.27 -14.00
N LEU A 204 -1.53 -5.67 -12.83
CA LEU A 204 -2.34 -5.74 -11.61
C LEU A 204 -2.92 -4.36 -11.24
N ARG A 205 -2.09 -3.31 -11.31
CA ARG A 205 -2.53 -1.93 -11.07
C ARG A 205 -3.64 -1.54 -12.04
N GLU A 206 -3.49 -1.83 -13.33
CA GLU A 206 -4.49 -1.50 -14.35
C GLU A 206 -5.83 -2.23 -14.11
N LEU A 207 -5.82 -3.48 -13.67
CA LEU A 207 -7.04 -4.24 -13.35
C LEU A 207 -7.79 -3.65 -12.15
N GLU A 208 -7.07 -3.33 -11.09
CA GLU A 208 -7.65 -2.77 -9.86
C GLU A 208 -8.21 -1.37 -10.09
N THR A 209 -7.45 -0.51 -10.78
CA THR A 209 -7.88 0.84 -11.10
C THR A 209 -9.14 0.84 -11.99
N ASN A 210 -9.20 -0.01 -13.01
CA ASN A 210 -10.39 -0.16 -13.84
C ASN A 210 -11.61 -0.67 -13.04
N THR A 211 -11.40 -1.57 -12.08
CA THR A 211 -12.47 -2.07 -11.21
C THR A 211 -12.98 -0.96 -10.28
N ALA A 212 -12.07 -0.19 -9.69
CA ALA A 212 -12.38 0.92 -8.83
C ALA A 212 -13.10 2.06 -9.57
N LEU A 213 -12.66 2.41 -10.78
CA LEU A 213 -13.32 3.41 -11.64
C LEU A 213 -14.74 2.98 -12.05
N LYS A 214 -14.95 1.69 -12.37
CA LYS A 214 -16.29 1.15 -12.65
C LYS A 214 -17.21 1.26 -11.44
N GLN A 215 -16.70 0.99 -10.25
CA GLN A 215 -17.46 1.11 -9.01
C GLN A 215 -17.78 2.57 -8.67
N PHE A 216 -16.83 3.49 -8.91
CA PHE A 216 -17.02 4.93 -8.75
C PHE A 216 -18.10 5.46 -9.69
N ALA A 217 -18.04 5.07 -10.97
CA ALA A 217 -19.04 5.43 -11.98
C ALA A 217 -20.44 4.91 -11.61
N ARG A 218 -20.56 3.67 -11.12
CA ARG A 218 -21.85 3.09 -10.69
C ARG A 218 -22.44 3.77 -9.48
N THR A 219 -21.61 4.20 -8.53
CA THR A 219 -22.06 4.81 -7.27
C THR A 219 -22.24 6.33 -7.36
N ARG A 220 -22.03 6.92 -8.55
CA ARG A 220 -22.04 8.37 -8.78
C ARG A 220 -21.16 9.14 -7.77
N GLY A 221 -20.07 8.53 -7.32
CA GLY A 221 -19.17 9.09 -6.31
C GLY A 221 -19.64 9.01 -4.85
N ASN A 222 -20.81 8.42 -4.56
CA ASN A 222 -21.30 8.26 -3.18
C ASN A 222 -20.83 6.97 -2.49
N GLY A 223 -20.15 6.07 -3.21
CA GLY A 223 -19.59 4.84 -2.65
C GLY A 223 -18.16 5.06 -2.17
N TYR A 224 -17.86 4.64 -0.94
CA TYR A 224 -16.49 4.56 -0.45
C TYR A 224 -15.73 3.46 -1.19
N ILE A 225 -14.60 3.81 -1.80
CA ILE A 225 -13.72 2.87 -2.50
C ILE A 225 -12.36 2.96 -1.85
N ARG A 226 -11.91 1.87 -1.23
CA ARG A 226 -10.54 1.79 -0.71
C ARG A 226 -9.59 1.66 -1.89
N MET A 227 -8.77 2.70 -2.09
CA MET A 227 -7.76 2.74 -3.14
C MET A 227 -6.35 2.39 -2.62
N GLN A 228 -6.23 2.01 -1.35
CA GLN A 228 -4.95 1.78 -0.70
C GLN A 228 -4.15 0.65 -1.35
N TYR A 229 -4.82 -0.42 -1.81
CA TYR A 229 -4.16 -1.50 -2.56
C TYR A 229 -3.53 -0.99 -3.86
N ALA A 230 -4.27 -0.18 -4.63
CA ALA A 230 -3.75 0.44 -5.86
C ALA A 230 -2.60 1.42 -5.58
N ALA A 231 -2.64 2.09 -4.44
CA ALA A 231 -1.59 2.99 -3.96
C ALA A 231 -0.29 2.26 -3.67
N THR A 232 -0.38 1.17 -2.90
CA THR A 232 0.78 0.30 -2.62
C THR A 232 1.35 -0.30 -3.90
N LEU A 233 0.53 -0.75 -4.85
CA LEU A 233 1.01 -1.23 -6.15
C LEU A 233 1.76 -0.13 -6.92
N HIS A 234 1.30 1.12 -6.86
CA HIS A 234 1.98 2.25 -7.48
C HIS A 234 3.33 2.54 -6.82
N GLU A 235 3.40 2.51 -5.49
CA GLU A 235 4.63 2.70 -4.71
C GLU A 235 5.67 1.61 -5.06
N VAL A 236 5.26 0.34 -5.02
CA VAL A 236 6.14 -0.80 -5.34
C VAL A 236 6.59 -0.75 -6.80
N TYR A 237 5.71 -0.36 -7.73
CA TYR A 237 6.09 -0.14 -9.13
C TYR A 237 7.18 0.93 -9.25
N GLY A 238 7.06 2.04 -8.50
CA GLY A 238 8.08 3.08 -8.42
C GLY A 238 9.44 2.56 -7.95
N TYR A 239 9.47 1.72 -6.91
CA TYR A 239 10.70 1.09 -6.43
C TYR A 239 11.34 0.16 -7.47
N VAL A 240 10.52 -0.63 -8.17
CA VAL A 240 11.01 -1.53 -9.24
C VAL A 240 11.63 -0.74 -10.39
N VAL A 241 10.95 0.32 -10.85
CA VAL A 241 11.48 1.20 -11.91
C VAL A 241 12.76 1.89 -11.44
N GLY A 242 12.80 2.39 -10.21
CA GLY A 242 13.98 3.00 -9.62
C GLY A 242 15.18 2.05 -9.60
N PHE A 243 14.95 0.79 -9.22
CA PHE A 243 15.99 -0.24 -9.26
C PHE A 243 16.51 -0.50 -10.68
N ILE A 244 15.61 -0.64 -11.67
CA ILE A 244 16.00 -0.83 -13.09
C ILE A 244 16.87 0.33 -13.58
N VAL A 245 16.46 1.57 -13.31
CA VAL A 245 17.21 2.76 -13.72
C VAL A 245 18.56 2.86 -13.01
N PHE A 246 18.60 2.54 -11.72
CA PHE A 246 19.85 2.53 -10.94
C PHE A 246 20.88 1.56 -11.53
N VAL A 247 20.50 0.29 -11.74
CA VAL A 247 21.42 -0.70 -12.31
C VAL A 247 21.77 -0.35 -13.76
N GLY A 248 20.80 0.13 -14.55
CA GLY A 248 21.04 0.61 -15.92
C GLY A 248 22.08 1.74 -15.98
N THR A 249 22.01 2.68 -15.03
CA THR A 249 22.96 3.80 -14.92
C THR A 249 24.36 3.31 -14.57
N LEU A 250 24.50 2.38 -13.63
CA LEU A 250 25.81 1.78 -13.29
C LEU A 250 26.46 1.12 -14.51
N LYS A 251 25.67 0.47 -15.35
CA LYS A 251 26.16 -0.16 -16.59
C LYS A 251 26.56 0.86 -17.64
N PHE A 252 25.80 1.94 -17.77
CA PHE A 252 26.16 3.04 -18.65
C PHE A 252 27.49 3.67 -18.22
N ILE A 253 27.70 3.90 -16.92
CA ILE A 253 28.98 4.41 -16.39
C ILE A 253 30.14 3.46 -16.70
N LYS A 254 29.93 2.14 -16.59
CA LYS A 254 30.94 1.14 -16.97
C LYS A 254 31.32 1.25 -18.45
N LEU A 255 30.35 1.42 -19.34
CA LEU A 255 30.60 1.62 -20.78
C LEU A 255 31.40 2.90 -21.03
N LEU A 256 31.13 3.97 -20.29
CA LEU A 256 31.86 5.22 -20.37
C LEU A 256 33.30 5.13 -19.83
N ARG A 257 33.58 4.25 -18.84
CA ARG A 257 34.93 4.03 -18.31
C ARG A 257 35.92 3.49 -19.36
N PHE A 258 35.42 2.92 -20.47
CA PHE A 258 36.26 2.55 -21.60
C PHE A 258 36.73 3.75 -22.45
N ASN A 259 36.29 4.97 -22.14
CA ASN A 259 36.84 6.18 -22.73
C ASN A 259 38.12 6.60 -21.99
N LYS A 260 39.27 6.53 -22.69
CA LYS A 260 40.64 6.70 -22.14
C LYS A 260 40.86 7.95 -21.28
N ARG A 261 40.07 9.02 -21.45
CA ARG A 261 40.20 10.26 -20.66
C ARG A 261 39.65 10.20 -19.22
N MET A 262 38.89 9.17 -18.84
CA MET A 262 38.27 9.05 -17.51
C MET A 262 38.84 7.92 -16.63
N GLY A 263 39.84 7.20 -17.12
CA GLY A 263 40.51 6.13 -16.35
C GLY A 263 41.66 6.61 -15.44
N GLU A 264 42.04 7.89 -15.53
CA GLU A 264 43.29 8.42 -14.97
C GLU A 264 43.10 9.10 -13.58
N SER A 265 41.89 9.04 -13.01
CA SER A 265 41.59 9.70 -11.73
C SER A 265 41.34 8.74 -10.55
N SER A 266 41.69 7.46 -10.67
CA SER A 266 41.92 6.63 -9.48
C SER A 266 43.39 6.71 -9.13
N PRO A 267 43.80 7.34 -8.01
CA PRO A 267 45.19 7.31 -7.59
C PRO A 267 45.55 5.86 -7.30
N ASP A 268 46.39 5.29 -8.16
CA ASP A 268 47.07 4.05 -7.88
C ASP A 268 47.87 4.24 -6.59
N THR A 269 47.41 3.60 -5.51
CA THR A 269 48.18 3.42 -4.30
C THR A 269 49.43 2.62 -4.68
N GLN A 270 50.55 3.32 -4.81
CA GLN A 270 51.88 2.73 -4.80
C GLN A 270 52.14 2.13 -3.41
N ALA A 271 52.24 0.80 -3.32
CA ALA A 271 53.11 0.06 -2.40
C ALA A 271 53.17 -1.41 -2.85
#